data_AF-B3E1C7-F1
#
_entry.id   AF-B3E1C7-F1
#
_cell.length_a   1.000
_cell.length_b   1.000
_cell.length_c   1.000
_cell.angle_alpha   90.00
_cell.angle_beta   90.00
_cell.angle_gamma   90.00
#
_symmetry.space_group_name_H-M   'P 1'
#
loop_
_entity.id
_entity.type
_entity.pdbx_description
1 polymer ?
#
loop_
_entity_poly.entity_id
_entity_poly.type
_entity_poly.pdbx_seq_one_letter_code
_entity_poly.pdbx_strand_id
1 'polypeptide(L)'
;MGVRQYGVAYDLSDNRERAMVERCISRYGQRLQKSLFSCVLDPKRYMQLQGELAGLRCASGNVVMAALADPVAIVQIGSVKPKAATEDWVFGHCSGLGELGSLPWKAFPSGPGHSG
;
A
#
# COMPACT_ATOMS: atom_id res chain seq x y z
N MET A 1 -11.29 11.34 12.16
CA MET A 1 -10.40 11.50 10.98
C MET A 1 -10.65 10.31 10.07
N GLY A 2 -11.00 10.55 8.80
CA GLY A 2 -11.38 9.51 7.85
C GLY A 2 -10.18 8.75 7.28
N VAL A 3 -10.48 7.78 6.42
CA VAL A 3 -9.50 7.08 5.58
C VAL A 3 -8.88 8.07 4.59
N ARG A 4 -7.57 8.00 4.37
CA ARG A 4 -6.82 8.85 3.41
C ARG A 4 -5.79 8.04 2.64
N GLN A 5 -5.46 8.47 1.43
CA GLN A 5 -4.42 7.85 0.61
C GLN A 5 -3.02 8.45 0.85
N TYR A 6 -2.02 7.59 0.87
CA TYR A 6 -0.61 7.93 1.09
C TYR A 6 0.27 7.31 0.01
N GLY A 7 1.23 8.07 -0.49
CA GLY A 7 2.37 7.56 -1.24
C GLY A 7 3.50 7.22 -0.27
N VAL A 8 3.98 5.98 -0.30
CA VAL A 8 5.11 5.54 0.52
C VAL A 8 6.29 5.23 -0.39
N ALA A 9 7.32 6.07 -0.33
CA ALA A 9 8.53 5.93 -1.11
C ALA A 9 9.72 5.59 -0.22
N TYR A 10 10.70 4.88 -0.75
CA TYR A 10 11.96 4.67 -0.05
C TYR A 10 13.16 4.80 -0.98
N ASP A 11 14.26 5.28 -0.41
CA ASP A 11 15.57 5.25 -1.02
C ASP A 11 16.54 4.68 0.00
N LEU A 12 16.92 3.43 -0.22
CA LEU A 12 17.73 2.62 0.70
C LEU A 12 18.81 1.95 -0.11
N SER A 13 20.06 2.01 0.33
CA SER A 13 21.19 1.39 -0.38
C SER A 13 21.40 -0.09 -0.03
N ASP A 14 21.07 -0.50 1.20
CA ASP A 14 21.18 -1.88 1.66
C ASP A 14 20.03 -2.78 1.16
N ASN A 15 20.36 -3.95 0.63
CA ASN A 15 19.39 -4.91 0.09
C ASN A 15 18.49 -5.52 1.17
N ARG A 16 19.01 -5.74 2.38
CA ARG A 16 18.25 -6.35 3.48
C ARG A 16 17.25 -5.36 4.02
N GLU A 17 17.65 -4.10 4.22
CA GLU A 17 16.74 -3.01 4.59
C GLU A 17 15.62 -2.83 3.55
N ARG A 18 15.95 -2.79 2.25
CA ARG A 18 14.93 -2.74 1.18
C ARG A 18 13.93 -3.88 1.30
N ALA A 19 14.39 -5.12 1.51
CA ALA A 19 13.51 -6.27 1.63
C ALA A 19 12.62 -6.20 2.89
N MET A 20 13.14 -5.70 4.01
CA MET A 20 12.35 -5.50 5.24
C MET A 20 11.27 -4.44 5.05
N VAL A 21 11.62 -3.29 4.49
CA VAL A 21 10.68 -2.21 4.18
C VAL A 21 9.62 -2.65 3.18
N GLU A 22 10.01 -3.34 2.10
CA GLU A 22 9.07 -3.89 1.11
C GLU A 22 8.06 -4.85 1.74
N ARG A 23 8.52 -5.79 2.58
CA ARG A 23 7.62 -6.71 3.32
C ARG A 23 6.71 -5.98 4.30
N CYS A 24 7.21 -4.91 4.92
CA CYS A 24 6.43 -4.10 5.84
C CYS A 24 5.28 -3.38 5.13
N ILE A 25 5.58 -2.58 4.10
CA ILE A 25 4.60 -1.74 3.41
C ILE A 25 3.58 -2.57 2.62
N SER A 26 3.97 -3.74 2.09
CA SER A 26 3.09 -4.61 1.31
C SER A 26 1.86 -5.11 2.07
N ARG A 27 1.84 -5.03 3.42
CA ARG A 27 0.65 -5.35 4.23
C ARG A 27 -0.39 -4.23 4.30
N TYR A 28 -0.02 -3.03 3.84
CA TYR A 28 -0.78 -1.79 4.01
C TYR A 28 -1.24 -1.17 2.68
N GLY A 29 -0.75 -1.66 1.55
CA GLY A 29 -1.07 -1.07 0.26
C GLY A 29 -0.47 -1.83 -0.91
N GLN A 30 -0.58 -1.21 -2.08
CA GLN A 30 -0.17 -1.79 -3.34
C GLN A 30 1.16 -1.20 -3.80
N ARG A 31 2.03 -2.05 -4.33
CA ARG A 31 3.27 -1.61 -4.96
C ARG A 31 2.96 -0.97 -6.33
N LEU A 32 3.40 0.28 -6.53
CA LEU A 32 3.30 0.99 -7.80
C LEU A 32 4.58 0.89 -8.62
N GLN A 33 5.74 1.02 -7.96
CA GLN A 33 7.06 0.89 -8.59
C GLN A 33 8.03 0.18 -7.64
N LYS A 34 9.28 -0.03 -8.08
CA LYS A 34 10.31 -0.70 -7.29
C LYS A 34 10.39 -0.14 -5.86
N SER A 35 10.37 1.17 -5.70
CA SER A 35 10.48 1.81 -4.38
C SER A 35 9.32 2.74 -4.03
N LEU A 36 8.13 2.49 -4.60
CA LEU A 36 6.94 3.32 -4.39
C LEU A 36 5.69 2.45 -4.19
N PHE A 37 4.93 2.76 -3.14
CA PHE A 37 3.67 2.11 -2.77
C PHE A 37 2.55 3.15 -2.63
N SER A 38 1.33 2.71 -2.91
CA SER A 38 0.09 3.43 -2.58
C SER A 38 -0.63 2.72 -1.45
N CYS A 39 -0.89 3.44 -0.37
CA CYS A 39 -1.54 2.90 0.82
C CYS A 39 -2.81 3.71 1.13
N VAL A 40 -3.91 3.02 1.40
CA VAL A 40 -5.16 3.65 1.86
C VAL A 40 -5.32 3.32 3.34
N LEU A 41 -5.16 4.33 4.19
CA LEU A 41 -4.95 4.18 5.63
C LEU A 41 -6.00 4.98 6.41
N ASP A 42 -6.59 4.32 7.39
CA ASP A 42 -7.23 5.02 8.51
C ASP A 42 -6.17 5.48 9.53
N PRO A 43 -6.52 6.34 10.51
CA PRO A 43 -5.56 6.84 11.50
C PRO A 43 -4.86 5.75 12.32
N LYS A 44 -5.53 4.63 12.61
CA LYS A 44 -4.95 3.52 13.37
C LYS A 44 -3.90 2.81 12.52
N ARG A 45 -4.22 2.49 11.27
CA ARG A 45 -3.29 1.85 10.33
C ARG A 45 -2.11 2.74 9.97
N TYR A 46 -2.32 4.05 9.89
CA TYR A 46 -1.24 5.02 9.73
C TYR A 46 -0.24 4.92 10.88
N MET A 47 -0.72 4.99 12.13
CA MET A 47 0.14 4.87 13.32
C MET A 47 0.86 3.52 13.39
N GLN A 48 0.19 2.42 13.03
CA GLN A 48 0.79 1.10 12.97
C GLN A 48 1.92 1.02 11.94
N LEU A 49 1.67 1.45 10.69
CA LEU A 49 2.69 1.45 9.65
C LEU A 49 3.88 2.35 10.03
N GLN A 50 3.61 3.54 10.56
CA GLN A 50 4.65 4.46 11.01
C GLN A 50 5.52 3.83 12.11
N GLY A 51 4.89 3.19 13.10
CA GLY A 51 5.60 2.50 14.19
C GLY A 51 6.43 1.32 13.72
N GLU A 52 5.88 0.48 12.83
CA GLU A 52 6.61 -0.65 12.25
C GLU A 52 7.82 -0.20 11.42
N LEU A 53 7.66 0.83 10.57
CA LEU A 53 8.75 1.40 9.79
C LEU A 53 9.84 2.02 10.68
N ALA A 54 9.46 2.76 11.73
CA ALA A 54 10.40 3.31 12.70
C ALA A 54 11.17 2.18 13.44
N GLY A 55 10.49 1.06 13.72
CA GLY A 55 11.08 -0.12 14.35
C GLY A 55 12.13 -0.84 13.50
N LEU A 56 12.11 -0.69 12.18
CA LEU A 56 13.11 -1.29 11.29
C LEU A 56 14.50 -0.65 11.41
N ARG A 57 14.59 0.57 11.95
CA ARG A 57 15.85 1.29 12.19
C ARG A 57 16.80 1.30 10.98
N CYS A 58 16.25 1.57 9.79
CA CYS A 58 17.03 1.67 8.56
C CYS A 58 18.14 2.73 8.72
N ALA A 59 19.37 2.37 8.38
CA ALA A 59 20.52 3.26 8.43
C ALA A 59 21.08 3.58 7.03
N SER A 60 20.69 2.81 6.01
CA SER A 60 21.23 2.92 4.66
C SER A 60 20.52 3.95 3.77
N GLY A 61 19.53 4.66 4.32
CA GLY A 61 18.73 5.68 3.62
C GLY A 61 17.43 6.01 4.35
N ASN A 62 16.38 6.40 3.60
CA ASN A 62 15.15 6.98 4.14
C ASN A 62 13.87 6.35 3.58
N VAL A 63 12.81 6.40 4.37
CA VAL A 63 11.43 6.07 3.98
C VAL A 63 10.56 7.30 4.20
N VAL A 64 9.74 7.66 3.22
CA VAL A 64 8.86 8.83 3.25
C VAL A 64 7.42 8.39 3.07
N MET A 65 6.53 8.89 3.94
CA MET A 65 5.08 8.74 3.85
C MET A 65 4.46 10.09 3.52
N ALA A 66 4.00 10.28 2.28
CA ALA A 66 3.38 11.52 1.83
C ALA A 66 1.86 11.36 1.78
N ALA A 67 1.13 12.21 2.49
CA ALA A 67 -0.33 12.30 2.35
C ALA A 67 -0.67 12.83 0.95
N LEU A 68 -1.52 12.13 0.22
CA LEU A 68 -1.99 12.56 -1.10
C LEU A 68 -3.33 13.29 -0.97
N ALA A 69 -3.59 14.22 -1.88
CA ALA A 69 -4.85 14.96 -1.92
C ALA A 69 -5.96 14.11 -2.54
N ASP A 70 -7.17 14.16 -1.99
CA ASP A 70 -8.34 13.50 -2.57
C ASP A 70 -9.05 14.43 -3.57
N PRO A 71 -9.41 13.96 -4.79
CA PRO A 71 -9.13 12.64 -5.34
C PRO A 71 -7.67 12.50 -5.81
N VAL A 72 -7.07 11.34 -5.57
CA VAL A 72 -5.72 11.04 -6.05
C VAL A 72 -5.78 10.54 -7.49
N ALA A 73 -5.08 11.24 -8.38
CA ALA A 73 -4.80 10.74 -9.73
C ALA A 73 -3.38 10.16 -9.78
N ILE A 74 -3.25 8.85 -9.96
CA ILE A 74 -1.96 8.19 -10.22
C ILE A 74 -1.82 8.06 -11.73
N VAL A 75 -0.85 8.77 -12.31
CA VAL A 75 -0.51 8.67 -13.73
C VAL A 75 0.84 7.97 -13.86
N GLN A 76 0.88 6.87 -14.60
CA GLN A 76 2.12 6.17 -14.91
C GLN A 76 2.55 6.48 -16.34
N ILE A 77 3.80 6.91 -16.49
CA ILE A 77 4.41 7.21 -17.79
C ILE A 77 5.51 6.18 -18.07
N GLY A 78 5.46 5.57 -19.25
CA GLY A 78 6.41 4.54 -19.70
C GLY A 78 5.78 3.17 -19.96
N SER A 79 6.47 2.33 -20.74
CA SER A 79 5.91 1.07 -21.28
C SER A 79 6.12 -0.16 -20.40
N VAL A 80 6.93 -0.05 -19.33
CA VAL A 80 7.23 -1.17 -18.45
C VAL A 80 6.10 -1.36 -17.46
N LYS A 81 5.40 -2.50 -17.54
CA LYS A 81 4.40 -2.87 -16.54
C LYS A 81 5.06 -3.00 -15.17
N PRO A 82 4.47 -2.45 -14.10
CA PRO A 82 4.93 -2.75 -12.75
C PRO A 82 4.90 -4.25 -12.53
N LYS A 83 5.88 -4.78 -11.80
CA LYS A 83 5.79 -6.14 -11.28
C LYS A 83 4.61 -6.15 -10.31
N ALA A 84 3.46 -6.62 -10.77
CA ALA A 84 2.21 -6.59 -10.03
C ALA A 84 2.46 -7.11 -8.61
N ALA A 85 2.07 -6.33 -7.61
CA ALA A 85 1.76 -6.90 -6.30
C ALA A 85 0.72 -7.99 -6.56
N THR A 86 0.99 -9.19 -6.09
CA THR A 86 0.18 -10.39 -6.20
C THR A 86 -1.32 -10.06 -6.20
N GLU A 87 -2.03 -10.57 -7.20
CA GLU A 87 -3.41 -10.27 -7.54
C GLU A 87 -4.37 -10.55 -6.38
N ASP A 88 -4.64 -9.57 -5.52
CA ASP A 88 -5.74 -9.69 -4.52
C ASP A 88 -6.37 -8.36 -4.08
N TRP A 89 -5.96 -7.23 -4.64
CA TRP A 89 -6.52 -5.92 -4.29
C TRP A 89 -7.02 -5.21 -5.55
N VAL A 90 -8.21 -5.59 -6.01
CA VAL A 90 -8.94 -4.80 -7.00
C VAL A 90 -9.49 -3.57 -6.29
N PHE A 91 -8.89 -2.40 -6.52
CA PHE A 91 -9.57 -1.13 -6.27
C PHE A 91 -10.74 -1.05 -7.26
N GLY A 92 -11.96 -1.03 -6.72
CA GLY A 92 -13.14 -0.67 -7.48
C GLY A 92 -12.92 0.69 -8.15
N HIS A 93 -12.93 0.69 -9.47
CA HIS A 93 -12.90 1.88 -10.29
C HIS A 93 -14.21 2.63 -10.02
N CYS A 94 -14.20 3.64 -9.15
CA CYS A 94 -15.34 4.56 -9.01
C CYS A 94 -15.27 5.61 -10.12
N SER A 95 -15.50 5.17 -11.36
CA SER A 95 -15.93 6.05 -12.44
C SER A 95 -17.46 6.08 -12.39
N GLY A 96 -18.00 7.08 -11.69
CA GLY A 96 -19.43 7.33 -11.67
C GLY A 96 -19.91 7.82 -13.03
N LEU A 97 -20.63 6.97 -13.74
CA LEU A 97 -21.76 7.29 -14.62
C LEU A 97 -22.42 5.97 -15.03
N GLY A 98 -23.54 5.63 -14.40
CA GLY A 98 -24.43 4.55 -14.84
C GLY A 98 -24.74 3.48 -13.81
N GLU A 99 -25.92 3.65 -13.18
CA GLU A 99 -26.83 2.61 -12.70
C GLU A 99 -26.51 1.82 -11.42
N LEU A 100 -27.53 1.83 -10.54
CA LEU A 100 -27.65 1.00 -9.34
C LEU A 100 -27.61 -0.48 -9.70
N GLY A 101 -26.63 -1.20 -9.15
CA GLY A 101 -26.58 -2.66 -9.23
C GLY A 101 -25.50 -3.23 -8.33
N SER A 102 -25.88 -3.58 -7.10
CA SER A 102 -25.29 -4.59 -6.20
C SER A 102 -23.87 -5.08 -6.54
N LEU A 103 -22.85 -4.62 -5.80
CA LEU A 103 -21.56 -5.30 -5.73
C LEU A 103 -21.36 -5.94 -4.35
N PRO A 104 -20.98 -7.23 -4.28
CA PRO A 104 -20.90 -7.97 -3.04
C PRO A 104 -19.64 -7.57 -2.26
N TRP A 105 -19.83 -7.25 -0.97
CA TRP A 105 -18.76 -7.31 0.01
C TRP A 105 -18.26 -8.77 0.05
N LYS A 106 -17.14 -9.09 -0.60
CA LYS A 106 -16.53 -10.41 -0.46
C LYS A 106 -15.65 -10.42 0.79
N ALA A 107 -15.97 -11.39 1.64
CA ALA A 107 -15.43 -11.62 2.97
C ALA A 107 -13.91 -11.71 3.01
N PHE A 108 -13.34 -11.22 4.11
CA PHE A 108 -11.95 -11.41 4.50
C PHE A 108 -11.62 -12.91 4.60
N PRO A 109 -10.49 -13.40 4.05
CA PRO A 109 -9.97 -14.69 4.45
C PRO A 109 -9.51 -14.58 5.91
N SER A 110 -10.22 -15.27 6.78
CA SER A 110 -9.80 -15.60 8.15
C SER A 110 -8.40 -16.22 8.10
N GLY A 111 -7.48 -15.67 8.89
CA GLY A 111 -6.10 -16.14 9.00
C GLY A 111 -6.00 -17.63 9.38
N PRO A 112 -4.83 -18.24 9.19
CA PRO A 112 -4.66 -19.67 9.45
C PRO A 112 -4.87 -19.94 10.94
N GLY A 113 -5.92 -20.71 11.24
CA GLY A 113 -6.09 -21.35 12.54
C GLY A 113 -4.97 -22.35 12.77
N HIS A 114 -4.22 -22.17 13.86
CA HIS A 114 -3.43 -23.25 14.42
C HIS A 114 -4.36 -24.37 14.86
N SER A 115 -4.15 -25.57 14.32
CA SER A 115 -4.71 -26.81 14.85
C SER A 115 -3.68 -27.92 14.63
N GLY A 116 -3.40 -28.67 15.70
CA GLY A 116 -2.47 -29.80 15.73
C GLY A 116 -1.29 -29.58 16.67
#